data_AF-A0A428WH74-F1
#
_entry.id   AF-A0A428WH74-F1
#
_cell.length_a   1.000
_cell.length_b   1.000
_cell.length_c   1.000
_cell.angle_alpha   90.00
_cell.angle_beta   90.00
_cell.angle_gamma   90.00
#
_symmetry.space_group_name_H-M   'P 1'
#
loop_
_entity.id
_entity.type
_entity.pdbx_description
1 polymer ?
#
loop_
_entity_poly.entity_id
_entity_poly.type
_entity_poly.pdbx_seq_one_letter_code
_entity_poly.pdbx_strand_id
1 'polypeptide(L)'
;MLLDPGMDLTLRPMKYPHFFDRFKDAIKNTWTVEEVDLHSDLADLAKLSPAEQHLVSRLVAFFATGDTIVANNLVLNLYQHVNSPEGRLYLSRQLFEEAV
;
A
#
# COMPACT_ATOMS: atom_id res chain seq x y z
N MET A 1 -3.90 23.86 -1.11
CA MET A 1 -3.16 22.69 -0.61
C MET A 1 -4.06 21.96 0.37
N LEU A 2 -4.13 20.63 0.34
CA LEU A 2 -4.94 19.84 1.27
C LEU A 2 -4.18 19.67 2.58
N LEU A 3 -4.91 19.70 3.71
CA LEU A 3 -4.32 19.49 5.05
C LEU A 3 -3.06 20.35 5.26
N ASP A 4 -3.20 21.67 5.13
CA ASP A 4 -2.07 22.60 5.09
C ASP A 4 -1.85 23.30 6.44
N PRO A 5 -0.90 22.83 7.28
CA PRO A 5 -0.42 23.57 8.44
C PRO A 5 0.68 24.59 8.10
N GLY A 6 1.03 24.79 6.82
CA GLY A 6 2.35 25.27 6.42
C GLY A 6 3.34 24.10 6.35
N MET A 7 4.58 24.33 5.89
CA MET A 7 5.63 23.30 5.91
C MET A 7 6.08 23.04 7.35
N ASP A 8 5.24 22.36 8.12
CA ASP A 8 5.52 21.97 9.51
C ASP A 8 6.16 20.59 9.53
N LEU A 9 7.43 20.54 9.92
CA LEU A 9 8.20 19.30 10.04
C LEU A 9 8.04 18.67 11.43
N THR A 10 7.34 19.33 12.36
CA THR A 10 7.14 18.84 13.71
C THR A 10 5.82 18.06 13.81
N LEU A 11 5.90 16.85 14.37
CA LEU A 11 4.71 16.01 14.54
C LEU A 11 3.81 16.51 15.69
N ARG A 12 4.34 17.33 16.61
CA ARG A 12 3.63 17.79 17.81
C ARG A 12 3.71 19.32 17.92
N PRO A 13 2.60 19.99 18.32
CA PRO A 13 1.27 19.41 18.60
C PRO A 13 0.55 18.96 17.31
N MET A 14 -0.04 17.75 17.34
CA MET A 14 -0.74 17.20 16.17
C MET A 14 -1.99 18.02 15.85
N LYS A 15 -2.14 18.41 14.59
CA LYS A 15 -3.36 19.07 14.08
C LYS A 15 -4.39 18.06 13.60
N TYR A 16 -3.93 16.90 13.11
CA TYR A 16 -4.78 15.84 12.58
C TYR A 16 -4.40 14.46 13.17
N PRO A 17 -4.66 14.25 14.48
CA PRO A 17 -4.22 13.04 15.18
C PRO A 17 -4.80 11.73 14.62
N HIS A 18 -5.97 11.78 13.98
CA HIS A 18 -6.59 10.59 13.38
C HIS A 18 -5.73 9.97 12.27
N PHE A 19 -4.97 10.75 11.50
CA PHE A 19 -4.02 10.20 10.52
C PHE A 19 -2.87 9.47 11.20
N PHE A 20 -2.42 9.97 12.34
CA PHE A 20 -1.40 9.30 13.14
C PHE A 20 -1.93 7.99 13.76
N ASP A 21 -3.20 7.95 14.15
CA ASP A 21 -3.84 6.71 14.59
C ASP A 21 -3.90 5.67 13.46
N ARG A 22 -4.28 6.09 12.24
CA ARG A 22 -4.26 5.21 11.06
C ARG A 22 -2.86 4.72 10.70
N PHE A 23 -1.84 5.58 10.82
CA PHE A 23 -0.45 5.19 10.66
C PHE A 23 -0.03 4.10 11.66
N LYS A 24 -0.38 4.26 12.94
CA LYS A 24 -0.11 3.22 13.96
C LYS A 24 -0.85 1.92 13.65
N ASP A 25 -2.10 1.98 13.20
CA ASP A 25 -2.85 0.78 12.84
C ASP A 25 -2.25 0.07 11.62
N ALA A 26 -1.79 0.82 10.62
CA ALA A 26 -1.09 0.24 9.47
C ALA A 26 0.26 -0.40 9.85
N ILE A 27 0.99 0.12 10.84
CA ILE A 27 2.19 -0.54 11.36
C ILE A 27 1.88 -1.91 11.98
N LYS A 28 0.74 -2.06 12.67
CA LYS A 28 0.37 -3.34 13.28
C LYS A 28 0.09 -4.43 12.25
N ASN A 29 -0.20 -4.04 11.01
CA ASN A 29 -0.52 -4.94 9.92
C ASN A 29 0.67 -5.21 8.99
N THR A 30 1.89 -4.85 9.40
CA THR A 30 3.08 -5.14 8.61
C THR A 30 3.31 -6.64 8.50
N TRP A 31 3.53 -7.09 7.28
CA TRP A 31 3.93 -8.45 6.91
C TRP A 31 4.97 -8.38 5.78
N THR A 32 5.68 -9.46 5.51
CA THR A 32 6.57 -9.58 4.34
C THR A 32 6.18 -10.75 3.45
N VAL A 33 6.56 -10.70 2.17
CA VAL A 33 6.22 -11.74 1.18
C VAL A 33 6.69 -13.13 1.62
N GLU A 34 7.82 -13.22 2.33
CA GLU A 34 8.36 -14.47 2.85
C GLU A 34 7.49 -15.12 3.93
N GLU A 35 6.54 -14.39 4.53
CA GLU A 35 5.57 -14.94 5.49
C GLU A 35 4.47 -15.78 4.80
N VAL A 36 4.33 -15.67 3.47
CA VAL A 36 3.36 -16.41 2.67
C VAL A 36 4.06 -17.53 1.92
N ASP A 37 3.96 -18.76 2.43
CA ASP A 37 4.47 -19.95 1.74
C ASP A 37 3.55 -20.34 0.57
N LEU A 38 4.09 -20.31 -0.65
CA LEU A 38 3.40 -20.70 -1.88
C LEU A 38 3.88 -22.05 -2.44
N HIS A 39 4.65 -22.83 -1.67
CA HIS A 39 5.27 -24.06 -2.17
C HIS A 39 4.22 -25.11 -2.57
N SER A 40 3.18 -25.32 -1.74
CA SER A 40 2.08 -26.25 -2.03
C SER A 40 1.23 -25.82 -3.22
N ASP A 41 1.09 -24.52 -3.42
CA ASP A 41 0.17 -23.91 -4.39
C ASP A 41 0.57 -24.26 -5.83
N LEU A 42 1.85 -24.51 -6.10
CA LEU A 42 2.31 -24.95 -7.42
C LEU A 42 1.71 -26.30 -7.81
N ALA A 43 1.58 -27.23 -6.85
CA ALA A 43 1.00 -28.53 -7.10
C ALA A 43 -0.53 -28.43 -7.30
N ASP A 44 -1.19 -27.50 -6.62
CA ASP A 44 -2.64 -27.28 -6.78
C ASP A 44 -2.95 -26.51 -8.07
N LEU A 45 -2.13 -25.53 -8.45
CA LEU A 45 -2.21 -24.81 -9.71
C LEU A 45 -2.14 -25.77 -10.91
N ALA A 46 -1.28 -26.79 -10.83
CA ALA A 46 -1.15 -27.81 -11.88
C ALA A 46 -2.39 -28.71 -12.04
N LYS A 47 -3.23 -28.83 -11.01
CA LYS A 47 -4.48 -29.61 -11.06
C LYS A 47 -5.64 -28.85 -11.70
N LEU A 48 -5.53 -27.53 -11.82
CA LEU A 48 -6.57 -26.70 -12.42
C LEU A 48 -6.70 -26.94 -13.92
N SER A 49 -7.92 -26.75 -14.43
CA SER A 49 -8.17 -26.77 -15.87
C SER A 49 -7.42 -25.63 -16.58
N PRO A 50 -7.18 -25.74 -17.91
CA PRO A 50 -6.53 -24.68 -18.67
C PRO A 50 -7.24 -23.32 -18.58
N ALA A 51 -8.58 -23.33 -18.47
CA ALA A 51 -9.37 -22.11 -18.33
C ALA A 51 -9.17 -21.44 -16.96
N GLU A 52 -9.10 -22.22 -15.89
CA GLU A 52 -8.85 -21.73 -14.53
C GLU A 52 -7.42 -21.20 -14.40
N GLN A 53 -6.42 -21.89 -14.95
CA GLN A 53 -5.04 -21.39 -14.97
C GLN A 53 -4.93 -20.07 -15.75
N HIS A 54 -5.63 -19.96 -16.88
CA HIS A 54 -5.69 -18.72 -17.65
C HIS A 54 -6.30 -17.57 -16.84
N LEU A 55 -7.37 -17.83 -16.09
CA LEU A 55 -8.00 -16.84 -15.21
C LEU A 55 -7.03 -16.39 -14.11
N VAL A 56 -6.40 -17.32 -13.40
CA VAL A 56 -5.42 -17.00 -12.33
C VAL A 56 -4.28 -16.15 -12.88
N SER A 57 -3.71 -16.53 -14.03
CA SER A 57 -2.65 -15.75 -14.68
C SER A 57 -3.08 -14.31 -15.00
N ARG A 58 -4.31 -14.11 -15.49
CA ARG A 58 -4.85 -12.76 -15.75
C ARG A 58 -5.06 -11.95 -14.48
N LEU A 59 -5.52 -12.59 -13.40
CA LEU A 59 -5.70 -11.92 -12.12
C LEU A 59 -4.36 -11.47 -11.53
N VAL A 60 -3.35 -12.34 -11.54
CA VAL A 60 -2.00 -11.99 -11.09
C VAL A 60 -1.42 -10.83 -11.90
N ALA A 61 -1.52 -10.89 -13.24
CA ALA A 61 -1.03 -9.81 -14.10
C ALA A 61 -1.77 -8.48 -13.88
N PHE A 62 -3.08 -8.54 -13.62
CA PHE A 62 -3.90 -7.37 -13.33
C PHE A 62 -3.51 -6.72 -12.01
N PHE A 63 -3.42 -7.50 -10.92
CA PHE A 63 -3.06 -6.97 -9.59
C PHE A 63 -1.64 -6.43 -9.55
N ALA A 64 -0.66 -7.14 -10.12
CA ALA A 64 0.73 -6.66 -10.20
C ALA A 64 0.86 -5.28 -10.88
N THR A 65 0.04 -5.04 -11.91
CA THR A 65 0.02 -3.72 -12.58
C THR A 65 -0.76 -2.70 -11.76
N GLY A 66 -1.85 -3.12 -11.10
CA GLY A 66 -2.70 -2.28 -10.28
C GLY A 66 -1.94 -1.58 -9.15
N ASP A 67 -1.16 -2.34 -8.38
CA ASP A 67 -0.40 -1.82 -7.23
C ASP A 67 0.61 -0.76 -7.68
N THR A 68 1.28 -0.99 -8.83
CA THR A 68 2.18 0.00 -9.43
C THR A 68 1.46 1.29 -9.81
N ILE A 69 0.25 1.22 -10.37
CA ILE A 69 -0.54 2.42 -10.72
C ILE A 69 -0.91 3.20 -9.46
N VAL A 70 -1.34 2.51 -8.40
CA VAL A 70 -1.73 3.12 -7.13
C VAL A 70 -0.53 3.82 -6.48
N ALA A 71 0.61 3.13 -6.36
CA ALA A 71 1.84 3.69 -5.81
C ALA A 71 2.29 4.95 -6.57
N ASN A 72 2.27 4.91 -7.91
CA ASN A 72 2.64 6.07 -8.74
C ASN A 72 1.69 7.25 -8.52
N ASN A 73 0.38 7.02 -8.47
CA ASN A 73 -0.58 8.09 -8.22
C ASN A 73 -0.42 8.67 -6.81
N LEU A 74 -0.14 7.83 -5.81
CA LEU A 74 0.12 8.27 -4.45
C LEU A 74 1.30 9.24 -4.39
N VAL A 75 2.44 8.88 -5.00
CA VAL A 75 3.68 9.67 -4.97
C VAL A 75 3.59 10.91 -5.86
N LEU A 76 3.23 10.72 -7.13
CA LEU A 76 3.33 11.76 -8.15
C LEU A 76 2.17 12.74 -8.13
N ASN A 77 1.02 12.35 -7.58
CA ASN A 77 -0.20 13.14 -7.65
C ASN A 77 -0.67 13.56 -6.26
N LEU A 78 -0.94 12.61 -5.36
CA LEU A 78 -1.57 12.92 -4.07
C LEU A 78 -0.59 13.53 -3.04
N TYR A 79 0.61 12.97 -2.91
CA TYR A 79 1.54 13.29 -1.83
C TYR A 79 1.96 14.77 -1.81
N GLN A 80 2.20 15.36 -2.98
CA GLN A 80 2.57 16.78 -3.12
C GLN A 80 1.49 17.75 -2.61
N HIS A 81 0.24 17.30 -2.52
CA HIS A 81 -0.89 18.14 -2.10
C HIS A 81 -1.14 18.08 -0.59
N VAL A 82 -0.49 17.18 0.14
CA VAL A 82 -0.63 17.00 1.60
C VAL A 82 0.60 17.56 2.31
N ASN A 83 0.39 18.50 3.23
CA ASN A 83 1.48 19.08 4.04
C ASN A 83 1.49 18.60 5.49
N SER A 84 0.37 18.12 6.03
CA SER A 84 0.31 17.59 7.39
C SER A 84 1.34 16.46 7.61
N PRO A 85 2.18 16.55 8.66
CA PRO A 85 3.14 15.51 8.98
C PRO A 85 2.47 14.17 9.30
N GLU A 86 1.30 14.18 9.98
CA GLU A 86 0.51 12.98 10.26
C GLU A 86 0.01 12.32 8.98
N GLY A 87 -0.52 13.12 8.04
CA GLY A 87 -0.99 12.64 6.75
C GLY A 87 0.14 12.06 5.91
N ARG A 88 1.31 12.72 5.87
CA ARG A 88 2.50 12.22 5.17
C ARG A 88 3.02 10.91 5.74
N LEU A 89 3.08 10.77 7.07
CA LEU A 89 3.46 9.49 7.70
C LEU A 89 2.54 8.35 7.29
N TYR A 90 1.22 8.59 7.29
CA TYR A 90 0.25 7.58 6.85
C TYR A 90 0.41 7.23 5.36
N LEU A 91 0.56 8.24 4.48
CA LEU A 91 0.77 7.99 3.05
C LEU A 91 2.10 7.26 2.79
N SER A 92 3.18 7.59 3.50
CA SER A 92 4.45 6.86 3.39
C SER A 92 4.31 5.39 3.79
N ARG A 93 3.49 5.11 4.81
CA ARG A 93 3.18 3.72 5.19
C ARG A 93 2.35 3.00 4.14
N GLN A 94 1.38 3.67 3.52
CA GLN A 94 0.63 3.11 2.39
C GLN A 94 1.57 2.80 1.22
N LEU A 95 2.47 3.73 0.89
CA LEU A 95 3.44 3.53 -0.19
C LEU A 95 4.31 2.30 0.03
N PHE A 96 4.70 2.05 1.28
CA PHE A 96 5.41 0.83 1.63
C PHE A 96 4.56 -0.41 1.34
N GLU A 97 3.27 -0.45 1.73
CA GLU A 97 2.41 -1.61 1.43
C GLU A 97 2.26 -1.88 -0.07
N GLU A 98 2.11 -0.84 -0.90
CA GLU A 98 1.98 -1.02 -2.35
C GLU A 98 3.29 -1.50 -3.02
N ALA A 99 4.39 -1.54 -2.27
CA ALA A 99 5.70 -1.97 -2.73
C ALA A 99 6.16 -3.30 -2.11
N VAL A 100 5.39 -3.87 -1.17
CA VAL A 100 5.64 -5.17 -0.55
C VAL A 100 5.11 -6.28 -1.44
#